data_AF-A0A328B6U1-F1
#
_entry.id   AF-A0A328B6U1-F1
#
_cell.length_a   1.000
_cell.length_b   1.000
_cell.length_c   1.000
_cell.angle_alpha   90.00
_cell.angle_beta   90.00
_cell.angle_gamma   90.00
#
_symmetry.space_group_name_H-M   'P 1'
#
loop_
_entity.id
_entity.type
_entity.pdbx_description
1 polymer ?
#
loop_
_entity_poly.entity_id
_entity_poly.type
_entity_poly.pdbx_seq_one_letter_code
_entity_poly.pdbx_strand_id
1 'polypeptide(L)' 'MKDDEFEFLQEQLEATELLPCATCRQETLHAHVEVLERYAHATELLMACTACGTRRTWMLLETPN' A
#
# COMPACT_ATOMS: atom_id res chain seq x y z
N MET A 1 -10.80 24.55 6.24
CA MET A 1 -10.30 24.66 4.85
C MET A 1 -8.78 24.61 4.71
N LYS A 2 -7.98 24.41 5.78
CA LYS A 2 -6.57 23.97 5.65
C LYS A 2 -6.32 22.56 6.19
N ASP A 3 -7.20 22.08 7.08
CA ASP A 3 -7.07 20.75 7.67
C ASP A 3 -7.48 19.64 6.69
N ASP A 4 -8.47 19.91 5.84
CA ASP A 4 -9.01 18.97 4.85
C ASP A 4 -7.95 18.49 3.83
N GLU A 5 -7.02 19.36 3.42
CA GLU A 5 -5.94 18.99 2.48
C GLU A 5 -4.88 18.11 3.14
N PHE A 6 -4.65 18.28 4.45
CA PHE A 6 -3.65 17.52 5.19
C PHE A 6 -4.16 16.12 5.54
N GLU A 7 -5.43 16.00 5.95
CA GLU A 7 -6.09 14.71 6.17
C GLU A 7 -6.12 13.88 4.89
N PHE A 8 -6.47 14.49 3.75
CA PHE A 8 -6.45 13.82 2.45
C PHE A 8 -5.06 13.31 2.03
N LEU A 9 -4.00 14.03 2.39
CA LEU A 9 -2.62 13.58 2.15
C LEU A 9 -2.21 12.45 3.10
N GLN A 10 -2.69 12.46 4.35
CA GLN A 10 -2.46 11.37 5.30
C GLN A 10 -3.16 10.10 4.87
N GLU A 11 -4.44 10.17 4.47
CA GLU A 11 -5.20 9.01 3.97
C GLU A 11 -4.51 8.37 2.75
N GLN A 12 -3.95 9.18 1.84
CA GLN A 12 -3.20 8.67 0.70
C GLN A 12 -1.89 7.99 1.11
N LEU A 13 -1.21 8.50 2.14
CA LEU A 13 0.00 7.87 2.66
C LEU A 13 -0.31 6.56 3.39
N GLU A 14 -1.39 6.50 4.17
CA GLU A 14 -1.86 5.27 4.83
C GLU A 14 -2.29 4.20 3.81
N ALA A 15 -2.72 4.62 2.62
CA ALA A 15 -3.00 3.73 1.50
C ALA A 15 -1.74 3.29 0.72
N THR A 16 -0.54 3.62 1.20
CA THR A 16 0.73 3.25 0.55
C THR A 16 1.74 2.65 1.53
N GLU A 17 2.54 1.73 1.03
CA GLU A 17 3.61 1.10 1.80
C GLU A 17 4.96 1.30 1.09
N LEU A 18 6.01 1.53 1.88
CA LEU A 18 7.37 1.61 1.36
C LEU A 18 7.95 0.21 1.19
N LEU A 19 8.07 -0.24 -0.06
CA LEU A 19 8.51 -1.60 -0.38
C LEU A 19 9.59 -1.60 -1.48
N PRO A 20 10.47 -2.61 -1.52
CA PRO A 20 11.41 -2.77 -2.62
C PRO A 20 10.68 -3.10 -3.92
N CYS A 21 10.97 -2.36 -4.98
CA CYS A 21 10.46 -2.61 -6.32
C CYS A 21 11.50 -3.32 -7.18
N ALA A 22 11.18 -4.50 -7.72
CA ALA A 22 12.09 -5.24 -8.59
C ALA A 22 12.41 -4.48 -9.90
N THR A 23 11.46 -3.70 -10.41
CA THR A 23 11.62 -2.91 -11.65
C THR A 23 12.45 -1.65 -11.41
N CYS A 24 12.16 -0.88 -10.35
CA CYS A 24 12.94 0.32 -10.01
C CYS A 24 14.29 0.01 -9.37
N ARG A 25 14.47 -1.21 -8.82
CA ARG A 25 15.67 -1.66 -8.09
C ARG A 25 16.02 -0.80 -6.87
N GLN A 26 15.00 -0.20 -6.27
CA GLN A 26 15.09 0.63 -5.07
C GLN A 26 13.79 0.53 -4.28
N GLU A 27 13.78 1.07 -3.07
CA GLU A 27 12.55 1.22 -2.29
C GLU A 27 11.67 2.32 -2.90
N THR A 28 10.39 2.02 -3.07
CA THR A 28 9.41 2.95 -3.61
C THR A 28 8.09 2.80 -2.87
N LEU A 29 7.29 3.85 -2.85
CA LEU A 29 5.90 3.74 -2.38
C LEU A 29 5.09 2.85 -3.32
N HIS A 30 4.29 1.98 -2.73
CA HIS A 30 3.36 1.11 -3.44
C HIS A 30 1.97 1.33 -2.88
N ALA A 31 1.03 1.72 -3.74
CA ALA A 31 -0.35 1.96 -3.33
C ALA A 31 -1.15 0.66 -3.26
N HIS A 32 -2.05 0.56 -2.29
CA HIS A 32 -3.07 -0.48 -2.21
C HIS A 32 -4.05 -0.33 -3.39
N VAL A 33 -4.14 -1.36 -4.24
CA VAL A 33 -5.01 -1.34 -5.44
C VAL A 33 -6.28 -2.13 -5.18
N GLU A 34 -6.15 -3.34 -4.66
CA GLU A 34 -7.27 -4.27 -4.50
C GLU A 34 -6.99 -5.25 -3.36
N VAL A 35 -8.05 -5.69 -2.66
CA VAL A 35 -7.99 -6.82 -1.73
C VAL A 35 -8.24 -8.09 -2.54
N LEU A 36 -7.25 -8.98 -2.61
CA LEU A 36 -7.36 -10.24 -3.32
C LEU A 36 -8.07 -11.30 -2.46
N GLU A 37 -7.65 -11.43 -1.21
CA GLU A 37 -8.21 -12.42 -0.28
C GLU A 37 -8.09 -11.94 1.19
N ARG A 38 -9.04 -12.37 2.03
CA ARG A 38 -9.01 -12.12 3.48
C ARG A 38 -8.93 -13.45 4.22
N TYR A 39 -7.92 -13.57 5.06
CA TYR A 39 -7.69 -14.69 5.96
C TYR A 39 -8.06 -14.30 7.39
N ALA A 40 -8.04 -15.29 8.30
CA ALA A 40 -8.41 -15.06 9.70
C ALA A 40 -7.53 -14.01 10.43
N HIS A 41 -6.28 -13.82 10.01
CA HIS A 41 -5.31 -12.91 10.64
C HIS A 41 -4.43 -12.15 9.63
N ALA A 42 -4.85 -12.10 8.37
CA ALA A 42 -4.08 -11.45 7.32
C ALA A 42 -4.98 -11.10 6.13
N THR A 43 -4.62 -10.06 5.41
CA THR A 43 -5.26 -9.67 4.15
C THR A 43 -4.21 -9.68 3.04
N GLU A 44 -4.51 -10.39 1.94
CA GLU A 44 -3.69 -10.34 0.72
C GLU A 44 -4.16 -9.17 -0.15
N LEU A 45 -3.22 -8.30 -0.50
CA LEU A 45 -3.44 -7.09 -1.27
C LEU A 45 -2.69 -7.17 -2.60
N LEU A 46 -3.35 -6.72 -3.66
CA LEU A 46 -2.68 -6.29 -4.87
C LEU A 46 -2.20 -4.85 -4.67
N MET A 47 -0.92 -4.63 -4.91
CA MET A 47 -0.30 -3.32 -4.77
C MET A 47 0.42 -2.92 -6.04
N ALA A 48 0.48 -1.62 -6.32
CA ALA A 48 1.18 -1.07 -7.48
C ALA A 48 2.23 -0.04 -7.06
N CYS A 49 3.44 -0.19 -7.58
CA CYS A 49 4.50 0.81 -7.43
C CYS A 49 4.04 2.14 -8.02
N THR A 50 4.05 3.22 -7.23
CA THR A 50 3.63 4.55 -7.69
C THR A 50 4.61 5.16 -8.70
N ALA A 51 5.85 4.65 -8.75
CA ALA A 51 6.89 5.13 -9.67
C ALA A 51 6.84 4.45 -11.05
N CYS A 52 6.69 3.11 -11.12
CA CYS A 52 6.75 2.37 -12.38
C CYS A 52 5.47 1.60 -12.74
N GLY A 53 4.45 1.62 -11.88
CA GLY A 53 3.18 0.90 -12.09
C GLY A 53 3.27 -0.63 -12.00
N THR A 54 4.45 -1.20 -11.72
CA THR A 54 4.60 -2.65 -11.55
C THR A 54 3.76 -3.12 -10.37
N ARG A 55 3.01 -4.20 -10.59
CA ARG A 55 2.12 -4.79 -9.60
C ARG A 55 2.80 -5.93 -8.85
N ARG A 56 2.45 -6.08 -7.57
CA ARG A 56 2.87 -7.18 -6.71
C ARG A 56 1.78 -7.55 -5.73
N THR A 57 1.82 -8.78 -5.23
CA THR A 57 1.03 -9.17 -4.06
C THR A 57 1.78 -8.81 -2.78
N TRP A 58 1.02 -8.53 -1.72
CA TRP A 58 1.53 -8.22 -0.38
C TRP A 58 0.59 -8.78 0.68
N MET A 59 1.16 -9.37 1.72
CA MET A 59 0.41 -9.90 2.85
C MET A 59 0.46 -8.89 4.00
N LEU A 60 -0.66 -8.23 4.25
CA LEU A 60 -0.83 -7.39 5.42
C LEU A 60 -1.26 -8.27 6.60
N LEU A 61 -0.41 -8.40 7.60
CA LEU A 61 -0.74 -9.15 8.83
C LEU A 61 -1.62 -8.27 9.73
N GLU A 62 -2.77 -8.80 10.13
CA GLU A 62 -3.65 -8.14 11.10
C GLU A 62 -3.12 -8.46 12.50
N THR A 63 -2.38 -7.54 13.10
CA THR A 63 -1.99 -7.70 14.50
C THR A 63 -3.23 -7.61 15.39
N PRO A 64 -3.54 -8.64 16.20
CA PRO A 64 -4.62 -8.54 17.17
C PRO A 64 -4.25 -7.44 18.18
N ASN A 65 -5.13 -6.45 18.29
CA ASN A 65 -5.03 -5.33 19.23
C ASN A 65 -5.26 -5.79 20.67
#